data_AF-A0A7J2YTR3-F1
#
_entry.id   AF-A0A7J2YTR3-F1
#
_cell.length_a   1.000
_cell.length_b   1.000
_cell.length_c   1.000
_cell.angle_alpha   90.00
_cell.angle_beta   90.00
_cell.angle_gamma   90.00
#
_symmetry.space_group_name_H-M   'P 1'
#
loop_
_entity.id
_entity.type
_entity.pdbx_description
1 polymer ?
#
loop_
_entity_poly.entity_id
_entity_poly.type
_entity_poly.pdbx_seq_one_letter_code
_entity_poly.pdbx_strand_id
1 'polypeptide(L)' 'MDLRRILASSARQNILRALAQKRELQVMRLVNTVGSTYNETNRNLQLLEKEGIITNTYPQKDTVKSA' A
#
# COMPACT_ATOMS: atom_id res chain seq x y z
N MET A 1 -11.05 3.16 -14.70
CA MET A 1 -9.71 3.54 -14.23
C MET A 1 -9.19 4.69 -15.10
N ASP A 2 -8.95 5.87 -14.53
CA ASP A 2 -8.28 6.99 -15.23
C ASP A 2 -6.84 7.10 -14.72
N LEU A 3 -5.88 6.70 -15.56
CA LEU A 3 -4.46 6.67 -15.21
C LEU A 3 -3.93 8.05 -14.82
N ARG A 4 -4.42 9.13 -15.45
CA ARG A 4 -3.99 10.49 -15.13
C ARG A 4 -4.35 10.87 -13.70
N ARG A 5 -5.55 10.47 -13.26
CA ARG A 5 -6.04 10.72 -11.90
C ARG A 5 -5.27 9.92 -10.85
N ILE A 6 -4.95 8.66 -11.16
CA ILE A 6 -4.14 7.80 -10.29
C ILE A 6 -2.74 8.39 -10.10
N LEU A 7 -2.10 8.78 -11.19
CA LEU A 7 -0.74 9.30 -11.17
C LEU A 7 -0.65 10.79 -10.78
N ALA A 8 -1.76 11.51 -10.57
CA ALA A 8 -1.71 12.93 -10.23
C ALA A 8 -1.02 13.25 -8.88
N SER A 9 -0.82 12.26 -8.01
CA SER A 9 -0.15 12.44 -6.70
C SER A 9 1.26 11.87 -6.73
N SER A 10 2.24 12.68 -6.35
CA SER A 10 3.64 12.24 -6.14
C SER A 10 3.73 11.12 -5.11
N ALA A 11 2.93 11.15 -4.03
CA ALA A 11 2.86 10.07 -3.05
C ALA A 11 2.41 8.75 -3.67
N ARG A 12 1.35 8.76 -4.50
CA ARG A 12 0.90 7.54 -5.23
C ARG A 12 1.96 7.04 -6.21
N GLN A 13 2.60 7.95 -6.95
CA GLN A 13 3.68 7.57 -7.86
C GLN A 13 4.84 6.90 -7.12
N ASN A 14 5.25 7.44 -5.97
CA ASN A 14 6.33 6.88 -5.16
C ASN A 14 5.96 5.51 -4.56
N ILE A 15 4.72 5.36 -4.07
CA ILE A 15 4.20 4.07 -3.60
C ILE A 15 4.25 3.03 -4.72
N LEU A 16 3.73 3.35 -5.91
CA LEU A 16 3.73 2.44 -7.05
C LEU A 16 5.15 2.09 -7.50
N ARG A 17 6.08 3.07 -7.49
CA ARG A 17 7.50 2.83 -7.78
C ARG A 17 8.13 1.87 -6.77
N ALA A 18 7.87 2.05 -5.48
CA ALA A 18 8.40 1.17 -4.44
C ALA A 18 7.87 -0.27 -4.56
N LEU A 19 6.57 -0.42 -4.84
CA LEU A 19 5.93 -1.73 -5.05
C LEU A 19 6.36 -2.40 -6.36
N ALA A 20 6.67 -1.63 -7.40
CA ALA A 20 7.22 -2.17 -8.65
C ALA A 20 8.62 -2.76 -8.45
N GLN A 21 9.41 -2.23 -7.52
CA GLN A 21 10.74 -2.76 -7.19
C GLN A 21 10.68 -3.96 -6.24
N LYS A 22 9.67 -4.03 -5.38
CA LYS A 22 9.46 -5.12 -4.41
C LYS A 22 8.00 -5.53 -4.43
N ARG A 23 7.73 -6.71 -5.00
CA ARG A 23 6.38 -7.24 -5.24
C ARG A 23 5.48 -7.22 -3.99
N GLU A 24 6.07 -7.40 -2.81
CA GLU A 24 5.37 -7.39 -1.52
C GLU A 24 6.16 -6.58 -0.49
N LEU A 25 5.44 -5.74 0.26
CA LEU A 25 6.01 -4.84 1.26
C LEU A 25 5.06 -4.70 2.45
N GLN A 26 5.60 -4.85 3.66
CA GLN A 26 4.89 -4.45 4.87
C GLN A 26 4.65 -2.94 4.86
N VAL A 27 3.44 -2.52 5.28
CA VAL A 27 3.03 -1.11 5.20
C VAL A 27 4.01 -0.15 5.86
N MET A 28 4.57 -0.52 7.02
CA MET A 28 5.55 0.34 7.72
C MET A 28 6.88 0.46 6.97
N ARG A 29 7.32 -0.60 6.27
CA ARG A 29 8.50 -0.53 5.41
C ARG A 29 8.23 0.35 4.20
N LEU A 30 7.02 0.30 3.65
CA LEU A 30 6.62 1.17 2.54
C LEU A 30 6.59 2.64 2.96
N VAL A 31 6.01 2.95 4.13
CA VAL A 31 6.00 4.30 4.73
C VAL A 31 7.41 4.89 4.80
N ASN A 32 8.36 4.12 5.35
CA ASN A 32 9.76 4.54 5.46
C ASN A 32 10.43 4.69 4.09
N THR A 33 10.12 3.81 3.14
CA THR A 33 10.70 3.84 1.78
C THR A 33 10.23 5.07 0.99
N VAL A 34 8.96 5.44 1.17
CA VAL A 34 8.34 6.59 0.48
C VAL A 34 8.61 7.91 1.22
N GLY A 35 9.02 7.86 2.49
CA GLY A 35 9.29 9.03 3.31
C GLY A 35 8.02 9.80 3.69
N SER A 36 6.90 9.10 3.90
CA SER A 36 5.59 9.68 4.21
C SER A 36 5.11 9.24 5.61
N THR A 37 3.90 9.62 5.98
CA THR A 37 3.25 9.17 7.21
C THR A 37 2.40 7.93 6.93
N TYR A 38 2.10 7.16 7.98
CA TYR A 38 1.17 6.03 7.89
C TYR A 38 -0.20 6.48 7.35
N ASN A 39 -0.76 7.58 7.85
CA ASN A 39 -2.09 8.03 7.47
C ASN A 39 -2.17 8.41 5.98
N GLU A 40 -1.19 9.16 5.48
CA GLU A 40 -1.14 9.52 4.06
C GLU A 40 -0.90 8.29 3.19
N THR A 41 0.02 7.41 3.58
CA THR A 41 0.32 6.17 2.86
C THR A 41 -0.92 5.28 2.81
N ASN A 42 -1.58 5.05 3.94
CA ASN A 42 -2.79 4.23 4.04
C ASN A 42 -3.94 4.78 3.19
N ARG A 43 -4.18 6.09 3.21
CA ARG A 43 -5.19 6.73 2.35
C ARG A 43 -4.91 6.47 0.87
N ASN A 44 -3.65 6.57 0.45
CA ASN A 44 -3.27 6.33 -0.94
C ASN A 44 -3.35 4.85 -1.31
N LEU A 45 -2.99 3.93 -0.41
CA LEU A 45 -3.15 2.49 -0.61
C LEU A 45 -4.63 2.12 -0.81
N GLN A 46 -5.54 2.64 0.02
CA GLN A 46 -6.98 2.41 -0.14
C GLN A 46 -7.52 2.89 -1.49
N LEU A 47 -7.03 4.03 -1.99
CA LEU A 47 -7.39 4.52 -3.32
C LEU A 47 -6.87 3.60 -4.43
N LEU A 48 -5.62 3.14 -4.33
CA LEU A 48 -5.02 2.24 -5.32
C LEU A 48 -5.68 0.85 -5.30
N GLU A 49 -6.05 0.35 -4.12
CA GLU A 49 -6.79 -0.91 -3.94
C GLU A 49 -8.20 -0.80 -4.54
N LYS A 50 -8.91 0.31 -4.31
CA LYS A 50 -10.22 0.57 -4.92
C LYS A 50 -10.18 0.60 -6.45
N GLU A 51 -9.10 1.08 -7.04
CA GLU A 51 -8.88 1.06 -8.48
C GLU A 51 -8.35 -0.30 -9.00
N GLY A 52 -8.14 -1.29 -8.13
CA GLY A 52 -7.70 -2.64 -8.50
C GLY A 52 -6.22 -2.76 -8.86
N ILE A 53 -5.39 -1.80 -8.45
CA ILE A 53 -3.96 -1.73 -8.83
C ILE A 53 -3.09 -2.54 -7.87
N ILE A 54 -3.49 -2.58 -6.60
CA ILE A 54 -2.81 -3.31 -5.54
C ILE A 54 -3.82 -4.15 -4.75
N THR A 55 -3.31 -5.11 -4.00
CA THR A 55 -4.07 -5.91 -3.04
C THR A 55 -3.43 -5.81 -1.68
N ASN A 56 -4.23 -5.69 -0.62
CA ASN A 56 -3.73 -5.72 0.75
C ASN A 56 -4.09 -7.05 1.44
N THR A 57 -3.14 -7.65 2.14
CA THR A 57 -3.35 -8.89 2.91
C THR A 57 -3.05 -8.65 4.38
N TYR A 58 -4.02 -8.94 5.22
CA TYR A 58 -3.86 -8.92 6.67
C TYR A 58 -3.63 -10.35 7.14
N PRO A 59 -2.45 -10.68 7.70
CA PRO A 59 -2.25 -12.00 8.28
C PRO A 59 -3.29 -12.19 9.40
N GLN A 60 -4.14 -13.22 9.26
CA GLN A 60 -4.98 -13.63 10.37
C GLN A 60 -4.05 -14.12 11.47
N LYS A 61 -4.13 -13.52 12.66
CA LYS A 61 -3.53 -14.14 13.84
C LYS A 61 -4.28 -15.45 14.04
N ASP A 62 -3.63 -16.58 13.78
CA ASP A 62 -4.13 -17.87 14.23
C ASP A 62 -4.36 -17.75 15.74
N THR A 63 -5.63 -17.69 16.13
CA THR A 63 -6.01 -17.84 17.53
C THR A 63 -5.61 -19.26 17.91
N VAL A 64 -4.45 -19.40 18.53
CA VAL A 64 -4.05 -20.64 19.21
C VAL A 64 -5.13 -20.91 20.25
N LYS A 65 -6.07 -21.79 19.93
CA LYS A 65 -6.94 -22.41 20.92
C LYS A 65 -6.03 -23.34 21.72
N SER A 66 -5.56 -22.86 22.86
CA SER A 66 -5.01 -23.73 23.90
C SER A 66 -6.15 -24.66 24.35
N ALA A 67 -6.01 -25.95 24.00
CA ALA A 67 -6.81 -27.03 24.56
C ALA A 67 -6.25 -27.43 25.94
#